data_AF-A0A822B7U6-F1
#
_entry.id   AF-A0A822B7U6-F1
#
_cell.length_a   1.000
_cell.length_b   1.000
_cell.length_c   1.000
_cell.angle_alpha   90.00
_cell.angle_beta   90.00
_cell.angle_gamma   90.00
#
_symmetry.space_group_name_H-M   'P 1'
#
loop_
_entity.id
_entity.type
_entity.pdbx_description
1 polymer ?
#
loop_
_entity_poly.entity_id
_entity_poly.type
_entity_poly.pdbx_seq_one_letter_code
_entity_poly.pdbx_strand_id
1 'polypeptide(L)'
;MYRALLKLHIHLKNRVLDLSYSYGFFVADHSLYVILICFGIFLLSLFQITTNVPPPGSTLEIFAESSKSFRPVRARLELNTSDQLHDKQPDKPLWYSGYPLAYVQHIVIRCSSLTSRRSCLLRARDIRDRLFSDQQFDTNCLRVGEPINAQQMISYLPSFGCLLLSPLNLWSNDILNIKNNEREILETISSLSKRYIDIIFGIPQEYFSSNKPFTYAITLLLNNASNEYRQDLKKRLFAFDEQQQDDIIHIYFSRKSLLYYLPLVLIYIVVFLYIYYSVSQFECVKSKWGLALAATVQIVVSLLISLALSSLFHMTPRLDGGEVFPYLVIFIGLENLVVLTRAVTSLQAQKQYDDIRERVAHALRAESWTISKHLVYELIIVMIGFITYVPTLFDLF
;
A
#
# COMPACT_ATOMS: atom_id res chain seq x y z
N MET A 1 12.73 47.04 12.39
CA MET A 1 12.45 45.65 11.99
C MET A 1 13.46 44.64 12.57
N TYR A 2 14.76 44.75 12.27
CA TYR A 2 15.81 43.83 12.76
C TYR A 2 15.88 43.63 14.29
N ARG A 3 15.83 44.72 15.08
CA ARG A 3 15.82 44.64 16.56
C ARG A 3 14.59 43.93 17.14
N ALA A 4 13.44 44.02 16.47
CA ALA A 4 12.22 43.34 16.89
C ALA A 4 12.30 41.83 16.62
N LEU A 5 12.83 41.44 15.45
CA LEU A 5 13.11 40.05 15.11
C LEU A 5 14.14 39.41 16.05
N LEU A 6 15.20 40.14 16.40
CA LEU A 6 16.21 39.65 17.35
C LEU A 6 15.62 39.44 18.75
N LYS A 7 14.79 40.37 19.24
CA LYS A 7 14.09 40.22 20.52
C LYS A 7 13.13 39.03 20.51
N LEU A 8 12.38 38.84 19.43
CA LEU A 8 11.49 37.70 19.26
C LEU A 8 12.27 36.38 19.26
N HIS A 9 13.38 36.29 18.51
CA HIS A 9 14.25 35.12 18.46
C HIS A 9 14.80 34.73 19.84
N ILE A 10 15.30 35.71 20.60
CA ILE A 10 15.84 35.47 21.94
C ILE A 10 14.73 35.01 22.89
N HIS A 11 13.55 35.64 22.83
CA HIS A 11 12.41 35.25 23.66
C HIS A 11 11.92 33.84 23.34
N LEU A 12 11.78 33.51 22.05
CA LEU A 12 11.36 32.19 21.58
C LEU A 12 12.38 31.12 22.02
N LYS A 13 13.67 31.40 21.84
CA LYS A 13 14.75 30.52 22.29
C LYS A 13 14.64 30.23 23.77
N ASN A 14 14.54 31.27 24.61
CA ASN A 14 14.46 31.09 26.05
C ASN A 14 13.22 30.26 26.46
N ARG A 15 12.07 30.50 25.83
CA ARG A 15 10.85 29.70 26.07
C ARG A 15 11.01 28.23 25.69
N VAL A 16 11.62 27.94 24.54
CA VAL A 16 11.89 26.55 24.13
C VAL A 16 12.84 25.87 25.11
N LEU A 17 13.89 26.56 25.56
CA LEU A 17 14.85 26.05 26.53
C LEU A 17 14.19 25.73 27.88
N ASP A 18 13.35 26.63 28.40
CA ASP A 18 12.66 26.43 29.67
C ASP A 18 11.64 25.29 29.58
N LEU A 19 10.86 25.23 28.49
CA LEU A 19 9.90 24.15 28.25
C LEU A 19 10.60 22.79 28.16
N SER A 20 11.73 22.74 27.45
CA SER A 20 12.52 21.51 27.26
C SER A 20 13.11 21.02 28.58
N TYR A 21 13.54 21.93 29.46
CA TYR A 21 14.01 21.58 30.79
C TYR A 21 12.88 20.95 31.63
N SER A 22 11.72 21.61 31.71
CA SER A 22 10.57 21.09 32.46
C SER A 22 10.09 19.75 31.91
N TYR A 23 10.07 19.59 30.58
CA TYR A 23 9.71 18.34 29.93
C TYR A 23 10.72 17.22 30.23
N GLY A 24 12.02 17.48 30.09
CA GLY A 24 13.06 16.50 30.37
C GLY A 24 13.06 16.05 31.84
N PHE A 25 12.82 16.99 32.76
CA PHE A 25 12.69 16.68 34.19
C PHE A 25 11.46 15.80 34.47
N PHE A 26 10.30 16.13 33.89
CA PHE A 26 9.07 15.35 34.03
C PHE A 26 9.23 13.92 33.50
N VAL A 27 9.84 13.75 32.32
CA VAL A 27 10.08 12.43 31.69
C VAL A 27 11.02 11.58 32.54
N ALA A 28 12.06 12.18 33.13
CA ALA A 28 12.99 11.45 33.97
C ALA A 28 12.35 11.04 35.31
N ASP A 29 11.49 11.89 35.89
CA ASP A 29 10.79 11.62 37.15
C ASP A 29 9.71 10.54 36.99
N HIS A 30 8.96 10.54 35.87
CA HIS A 30 7.86 9.62 35.59
C HIS A 30 8.17 8.61 34.48
N SER A 31 9.43 8.15 34.39
CA SER A 31 9.93 7.34 33.28
C SER A 31 9.11 6.07 32.97
N LEU A 32 8.65 5.35 34.00
CA LEU A 32 7.83 4.13 33.81
C LEU A 32 6.48 4.41 33.15
N TYR A 33 5.79 5.47 33.57
CA TYR A 33 4.50 5.85 32.98
C TYR A 33 4.67 6.30 31.54
N VAL A 34 5.72 7.06 31.23
CA VAL A 34 6.03 7.49 29.87
C VAL A 34 6.31 6.28 28.96
N ILE A 35 7.12 5.32 29.43
CA ILE A 35 7.40 4.08 28.68
C ILE A 35 6.11 3.29 28.41
N LEU A 36 5.23 3.15 29.42
CA LEU A 36 3.95 2.45 29.25
C LEU A 36 3.03 3.14 28.23
N ILE A 37 2.94 4.48 28.26
CA ILE A 37 2.16 5.24 27.29
C ILE A 37 2.74 5.07 25.88
N CYS A 38 4.05 5.21 25.72
CA CYS A 38 4.72 5.00 24.43
C CYS A 38 4.52 3.57 23.90
N PHE A 39 4.58 2.57 24.77
CA PHE A 39 4.32 1.19 24.39
C PHE A 39 2.86 0.96 23.98
N GLY A 40 1.90 1.59 24.66
CA GLY A 40 0.49 1.58 24.27
C GLY A 40 0.26 2.19 22.88
N ILE A 41 0.87 3.36 22.61
CA ILE A 41 0.82 4.00 21.28
C ILE A 41 1.44 3.09 20.21
N PHE A 42 2.56 2.43 20.54
CA PHE A 42 3.19 1.48 19.63
C PHE A 42 2.28 0.28 19.31
N LEU A 43 1.64 -0.33 20.30
CA LEU A 43 0.69 -1.43 20.06
C LEU A 43 -0.51 -0.99 19.22
N LEU A 44 -1.05 0.21 19.46
CA LEU A 44 -2.11 0.79 18.63
C LEU A 44 -1.64 1.00 17.19
N SER A 45 -0.41 1.48 17.00
CA SER A 45 0.16 1.68 15.67
C SER A 45 0.34 0.35 14.91
N LEU A 46 0.78 -0.71 15.60
CA LEU A 46 0.87 -2.05 15.01
C LEU A 46 -0.50 -2.58 14.58
N PHE A 47 -1.51 -2.40 15.42
CA PHE A 47 -2.88 -2.79 15.09
C PHE A 47 -3.37 -2.08 13.81
N GLN A 48 -3.18 -0.77 13.71
CA GLN A 48 -3.55 0.00 12.50
C GLN A 48 -2.82 -0.48 11.24
N ILE A 49 -1.52 -0.77 11.35
CA ILE A 49 -0.74 -1.30 10.23
C ILE A 49 -1.33 -2.64 9.78
N THR A 50 -1.63 -3.55 10.70
CA THR A 50 -2.17 -4.87 10.34
C THR A 50 -3.56 -4.82 9.70
N THR A 51 -4.38 -3.81 10.01
CA THR A 51 -5.72 -3.68 9.42
C THR A 51 -5.70 -2.95 8.08
N ASN A 52 -4.83 -1.95 7.92
CA ASN A 52 -4.91 -1.01 6.80
C ASN A 52 -3.81 -1.22 5.74
N VAL A 53 -2.67 -1.82 6.10
CA VAL A 53 -1.53 -2.00 5.20
C VAL A 53 -1.49 -3.44 4.68
N PRO A 54 -1.49 -3.66 3.35
CA PRO A 54 -1.37 -4.99 2.79
C PRO A 54 0.01 -5.60 3.11
N PRO A 55 0.11 -6.93 3.28
CA PRO A 55 1.36 -7.57 3.67
C PRO A 55 2.49 -7.34 2.66
N PRO A 56 3.77 -7.27 3.11
CA PRO A 56 4.91 -7.08 2.24
C PRO A 56 4.96 -8.14 1.13
N GLY A 57 5.11 -7.69 -0.12
CA GLY A 57 5.08 -8.55 -1.32
C GLY A 57 3.71 -8.71 -1.98
N SER A 58 2.70 -7.92 -1.58
CA SER A 58 1.40 -7.81 -2.27
C SER A 58 1.18 -6.43 -2.89
N THR A 59 2.27 -5.73 -3.25
CA THR A 59 2.18 -4.40 -3.83
C THR A 59 1.62 -4.50 -5.24
N LEU A 60 0.52 -3.76 -5.44
CA LEU A 60 -0.17 -3.63 -6.70
C LEU A 60 0.43 -2.44 -7.45
N GLU A 61 1.13 -2.70 -8.53
CA GLU A 61 1.63 -1.66 -9.43
C GLU A 61 0.67 -1.56 -10.63
N ILE A 62 0.25 -0.34 -10.94
CA ILE A 62 -0.77 -0.06 -11.95
C ILE A 62 -0.17 0.87 -13.01
N PHE A 63 -0.30 0.48 -14.27
CA PHE A 63 0.06 1.32 -15.41
C PHE A 63 -1.12 1.41 -16.38
N ALA A 64 -1.55 2.61 -16.72
CA ALA A 64 -2.63 2.84 -17.67
C ALA A 64 -2.05 3.25 -19.02
N GLU A 65 -2.49 2.59 -20.09
CA GLU A 65 -2.11 2.88 -21.47
C GLU A 65 -3.37 3.11 -22.31
N SER A 66 -3.34 4.01 -23.28
CA SER A 66 -4.49 4.22 -24.18
C SER A 66 -4.73 3.00 -25.08
N SER A 67 -5.99 2.61 -25.30
CA SER A 67 -6.36 1.46 -26.14
C SER A 67 -5.90 1.60 -27.59
N LYS A 68 -5.69 2.85 -28.07
CA LYS A 68 -5.18 3.15 -29.41
C LYS A 68 -3.68 2.82 -29.55
N SER A 69 -2.91 2.98 -28.47
CA SER A 69 -1.48 2.64 -28.46
C SER A 69 -1.23 1.19 -28.06
N PHE A 70 -2.19 0.56 -27.37
CA PHE A 70 -2.07 -0.82 -26.95
C PHE A 70 -1.95 -1.79 -28.13
N ARG A 71 -0.91 -2.61 -28.08
CA ARG A 71 -0.70 -3.74 -28.98
C ARG A 71 -0.49 -5.01 -28.14
N PRO A 72 -1.21 -6.11 -28.42
CA PRO A 72 -0.99 -7.36 -27.72
C PRO A 72 0.44 -7.87 -27.98
N VAL A 73 1.04 -8.54 -26.99
CA VAL A 73 2.48 -8.90 -27.00
C VAL A 73 2.87 -9.75 -28.22
N ARG A 74 1.95 -10.61 -28.70
CA ARG A 74 2.13 -11.39 -29.93
C ARG A 74 2.33 -10.48 -31.16
N ALA A 75 1.53 -9.43 -31.29
CA ALA A 75 1.67 -8.45 -32.37
C ALA A 75 2.95 -7.60 -32.22
N ARG A 76 3.44 -7.38 -30.98
CA ARG A 76 4.73 -6.69 -30.72
C ARG A 76 5.94 -7.50 -31.20
N LEU A 77 5.88 -8.82 -31.08
CA LEU A 77 6.94 -9.74 -31.51
C LEU A 77 7.01 -9.92 -33.04
N GLU A 78 5.94 -9.58 -33.75
CA GLU A 78 5.88 -9.58 -35.23
C GLU A 78 6.39 -8.28 -35.85
N LEU A 79 6.75 -7.25 -35.04
CA LEU A 79 7.34 -6.01 -35.55
C LEU A 79 8.83 -6.16 -35.87
N ASN A 80 9.25 -5.47 -36.94
CA ASN A 80 10.66 -5.34 -37.32
C ASN A 80 11.49 -4.70 -36.19
N THR A 81 12.78 -5.04 -36.14
CA THR A 81 13.73 -4.63 -35.08
C THR A 81 13.85 -3.12 -34.90
N SER A 82 13.59 -2.33 -35.95
CA SER A 82 13.56 -0.86 -35.92
C SER A 82 12.34 -0.30 -35.19
N ASP A 83 11.18 -0.94 -35.32
CA ASP A 83 9.93 -0.48 -34.70
C ASP A 83 9.84 -0.93 -33.24
N GLN A 84 10.49 -2.04 -32.87
CA GLN A 84 10.69 -2.42 -31.46
C GLN A 84 11.58 -1.41 -30.71
N LEU A 85 12.48 -0.72 -31.41
CA LEU A 85 13.31 0.33 -30.81
C LEU A 85 12.48 1.61 -30.55
N HIS A 86 11.49 1.91 -31.39
CA HIS A 86 10.56 3.03 -31.19
C HIS A 86 9.48 2.74 -30.12
N ASP A 87 9.13 1.47 -29.85
CA ASP A 87 8.22 1.08 -28.77
C ASP A 87 8.90 1.04 -27.38
N LYS A 88 10.22 1.23 -27.31
CA LYS A 88 10.93 1.62 -26.07
C LYS A 88 10.62 3.08 -25.73
N GLN A 89 9.35 3.37 -25.48
CA GLN A 89 8.96 4.66 -24.90
C GLN A 89 9.53 4.76 -23.48
N PRO A 90 10.08 5.93 -23.09
CA PRO A 90 10.62 6.18 -21.75
C PRO A 90 9.57 6.16 -20.63
N ASP A 91 8.28 6.06 -20.96
CA ASP A 91 7.17 6.16 -20.00
C ASP A 91 6.65 4.80 -19.49
N LYS A 92 7.19 3.67 -19.97
CA LYS A 92 6.74 2.32 -19.59
C LYS A 92 7.57 1.80 -18.41
N PRO A 93 6.95 1.24 -17.35
CA PRO A 93 7.68 0.74 -16.19
C PRO A 93 8.51 -0.51 -16.54
N LEU A 94 9.60 -0.74 -15.82
CA LEU A 94 10.54 -1.85 -16.08
C LEU A 94 9.89 -3.24 -16.07
N TRP A 95 8.88 -3.43 -15.21
CA TRP A 95 8.13 -4.68 -15.12
C TRP A 95 7.17 -4.90 -16.31
N TYR A 96 6.92 -3.87 -17.13
CA TYR A 96 6.10 -3.97 -18.35
C TYR A 96 6.91 -4.62 -19.50
N SER A 97 7.48 -5.79 -19.23
CA SER A 97 8.25 -6.58 -20.18
C SER A 97 7.78 -8.03 -20.19
N GLY A 98 7.66 -8.61 -21.40
CA GLY A 98 7.18 -9.98 -21.59
C GLY A 98 5.66 -10.12 -21.75
N TYR A 99 5.18 -11.36 -21.62
CA TYR A 99 3.77 -11.71 -21.75
C TYR A 99 3.03 -11.55 -20.41
N PRO A 100 1.82 -10.94 -20.39
CA PRO A 100 1.01 -10.93 -19.18
C PRO A 100 0.56 -12.35 -18.83
N LEU A 101 0.32 -12.60 -17.54
CA LEU A 101 -0.20 -13.88 -17.06
C LEU A 101 -1.57 -14.19 -17.70
N ALA A 102 -2.45 -13.19 -17.75
CA ALA A 102 -3.75 -13.28 -18.38
C ALA A 102 -4.28 -11.88 -18.71
N TYR A 103 -5.21 -11.83 -19.66
CA TYR A 103 -6.03 -10.67 -19.96
C TYR A 103 -7.37 -10.82 -19.27
N VAL A 104 -7.78 -9.78 -18.54
CA VAL A 104 -9.06 -9.76 -17.84
C VAL A 104 -10.04 -8.94 -18.68
N GLN A 105 -11.13 -9.56 -19.09
CA GLN A 105 -12.21 -8.90 -19.83
C GLN A 105 -13.50 -8.98 -19.00
N HIS A 106 -14.06 -7.82 -18.67
CA HIS A 106 -15.35 -7.74 -17.99
C HIS A 106 -16.47 -7.50 -18.99
N ILE A 107 -17.56 -8.26 -18.87
CA ILE A 107 -18.84 -8.00 -19.52
C ILE A 107 -19.79 -7.50 -18.44
N VAL A 108 -20.03 -6.19 -18.40
CA VAL A 108 -20.91 -5.57 -17.41
C VAL A 108 -22.34 -5.67 -17.87
N ILE A 109 -23.21 -6.20 -17.01
CA ILE A 109 -24.63 -6.37 -17.23
C ILE A 109 -25.36 -5.50 -16.22
N ARG A 110 -26.11 -4.53 -16.75
CA ARG A 110 -26.94 -3.62 -15.97
C ARG A 110 -28.40 -3.96 -16.23
N CYS A 111 -29.11 -4.43 -15.21
CA CYS A 111 -30.52 -4.72 -15.31
C CYS A 111 -31.39 -3.51 -14.97
N SER A 112 -32.53 -3.41 -15.64
CA SER A 112 -33.54 -2.41 -15.31
C SER A 112 -34.07 -2.65 -13.90
N SER A 113 -34.49 -1.57 -13.23
CA SER A 113 -35.10 -1.65 -11.89
C SER A 113 -36.40 -2.48 -11.88
N LEU A 114 -37.04 -2.64 -13.04
CA LEU A 114 -38.26 -3.44 -13.22
C LEU A 114 -37.99 -4.94 -13.39
N THR A 115 -36.75 -5.32 -13.68
CA THR A 115 -36.37 -6.71 -13.96
C THR A 115 -36.08 -7.43 -12.65
N SER A 116 -36.72 -8.59 -12.43
CA SER A 116 -36.46 -9.39 -11.22
C SER A 116 -35.00 -9.85 -11.18
N ARG A 117 -34.39 -9.88 -9.98
CA ARG A 117 -32.97 -10.29 -9.84
C ARG A 117 -32.70 -11.67 -10.42
N ARG A 118 -33.63 -12.61 -10.25
CA ARG A 118 -33.57 -13.94 -10.88
C ARG A 118 -33.44 -13.84 -12.40
N SER A 119 -34.36 -13.13 -13.06
CA SER A 119 -34.32 -13.02 -14.53
C SER A 119 -33.03 -12.34 -15.03
N CYS A 120 -32.54 -11.37 -14.26
CA CYS A 120 -31.26 -10.74 -14.52
C CYS A 120 -30.06 -11.71 -14.40
N LEU A 121 -30.05 -12.58 -13.39
CA LEU A 121 -29.04 -13.63 -13.22
C LEU A 121 -29.13 -14.69 -14.33
N LEU A 122 -30.33 -15.02 -14.82
CA LEU A 122 -30.51 -15.94 -15.96
C LEU A 122 -29.83 -15.42 -17.23
N ARG A 123 -29.68 -14.10 -17.39
CA ARG A 123 -28.93 -13.54 -18.53
C ARG A 123 -27.45 -13.94 -18.51
N ALA A 124 -26.86 -14.15 -17.32
CA ALA A 124 -25.50 -14.65 -17.21
C ALA A 124 -25.37 -16.07 -17.81
N ARG A 125 -26.44 -16.87 -17.74
CA ARG A 125 -26.46 -18.23 -18.29
C ARG A 125 -26.45 -18.21 -19.80
N ASP A 126 -27.32 -17.40 -20.40
CA ASP A 126 -27.39 -17.21 -21.86
C ASP A 126 -26.03 -16.73 -22.41
N ILE A 127 -25.37 -15.78 -21.74
CA ILE A 127 -24.04 -15.31 -22.15
C ILE A 127 -22.99 -16.40 -22.01
N ARG A 128 -23.00 -17.14 -20.89
CA ARG A 128 -22.11 -18.27 -20.67
C ARG A 128 -22.25 -19.31 -21.79
N ASP A 129 -23.48 -19.69 -22.13
CA ASP A 129 -23.73 -20.73 -23.13
C ASP A 129 -23.29 -20.28 -24.54
N ARG A 130 -23.46 -18.99 -24.86
CA ARG A 130 -22.93 -18.39 -26.09
C ARG A 130 -21.40 -18.37 -26.13
N LEU A 131 -20.74 -18.13 -24.99
CA LEU A 131 -19.29 -18.16 -24.90
C LEU A 131 -18.73 -19.58 -25.08
N PHE A 132 -19.29 -20.57 -24.38
CA PHE A 132 -18.82 -21.95 -24.46
C PHE A 132 -19.17 -22.66 -25.77
N SER A 133 -20.13 -22.15 -26.54
CA SER A 133 -20.37 -22.62 -27.91
C SER A 133 -19.36 -22.08 -28.93
N ASP A 134 -18.54 -21.09 -28.54
CA ASP A 134 -17.51 -20.53 -29.40
C ASP A 134 -16.18 -21.28 -29.25
N GLN A 135 -15.73 -21.93 -30.33
CA GLN A 135 -14.44 -22.62 -30.35
C GLN A 135 -13.27 -21.67 -30.09
N GLN A 136 -13.38 -20.41 -30.51
CA GLN A 136 -12.33 -19.42 -30.27
C GLN A 136 -12.17 -19.12 -28.78
N PHE A 137 -13.27 -19.08 -28.02
CA PHE A 137 -13.21 -18.87 -26.57
C PHE A 137 -12.47 -20.03 -25.88
N ASP A 138 -12.81 -21.28 -26.20
CA ASP A 138 -12.19 -22.45 -25.55
C ASP A 138 -10.67 -22.54 -25.80
N THR A 139 -10.22 -22.06 -26.97
CA THR A 139 -8.78 -22.00 -27.30
C THR A 139 -8.04 -20.83 -26.67
N ASN A 140 -8.72 -19.69 -26.45
CA ASN A 140 -8.11 -18.45 -25.99
C ASN A 140 -8.28 -18.20 -24.49
N CYS A 141 -9.14 -18.96 -23.79
CA CYS A 141 -9.36 -18.81 -22.36
C CYS A 141 -8.15 -19.27 -21.53
N LEU A 142 -7.98 -18.66 -20.35
CA LEU A 142 -7.07 -19.18 -19.34
C LEU A 142 -7.67 -20.45 -18.74
N ARG A 143 -7.00 -21.59 -18.95
CA ARG A 143 -7.44 -22.88 -18.41
C ARG A 143 -6.89 -23.09 -17.00
N VAL A 144 -7.75 -23.54 -16.10
CA VAL A 144 -7.39 -23.92 -14.73
C VAL A 144 -7.56 -25.43 -14.54
N GLY A 145 -6.62 -26.01 -13.78
CA GLY A 145 -6.76 -27.35 -13.19
C GLY A 145 -7.10 -27.25 -11.70
N GLU A 146 -7.13 -28.38 -10.99
CA GLU A 146 -7.56 -28.42 -9.59
C GLU A 146 -6.84 -27.38 -8.72
N PRO A 147 -7.59 -26.48 -8.05
CA PRO A 147 -7.00 -25.43 -7.23
C PRO A 147 -6.44 -26.01 -5.93
N ILE A 148 -5.12 -26.22 -5.87
CA ILE A 148 -4.42 -26.85 -4.74
C ILE A 148 -4.54 -26.02 -3.43
N ASN A 149 -4.75 -24.70 -3.50
CA ASN A 149 -4.63 -23.78 -2.35
C ASN A 149 -5.84 -22.87 -2.07
N ALA A 150 -6.98 -23.02 -2.78
CA ALA A 150 -8.10 -22.08 -2.65
C ALA A 150 -9.16 -22.53 -1.61
N GLN A 151 -8.76 -23.01 -0.43
CA GLN A 151 -9.64 -23.70 0.54
C GLN A 151 -11.01 -23.03 0.78
N GLN A 152 -11.10 -21.70 0.73
CA GLN A 152 -12.33 -20.94 0.99
C GLN A 152 -13.17 -20.61 -0.26
N MET A 153 -12.62 -20.76 -1.47
CA MET A 153 -13.32 -20.47 -2.74
C MET A 153 -13.42 -21.67 -3.69
N ILE A 154 -12.87 -22.84 -3.34
CA ILE A 154 -12.91 -24.06 -4.18
C ILE A 154 -14.33 -24.36 -4.67
N SER A 155 -15.36 -24.18 -3.84
CA SER A 155 -16.75 -24.48 -4.20
C SER A 155 -17.36 -23.53 -5.23
N TYR A 156 -16.78 -22.34 -5.43
CA TYR A 156 -17.30 -21.31 -6.33
C TYR A 156 -16.44 -21.14 -7.59
N LEU A 157 -15.21 -21.62 -7.58
CA LEU A 157 -14.30 -21.57 -8.73
C LEU A 157 -14.48 -22.80 -9.63
N PRO A 158 -14.29 -22.67 -10.96
CA PRO A 158 -14.27 -23.84 -11.83
C PRO A 158 -13.08 -24.75 -11.47
N SER A 159 -13.36 -26.04 -11.31
CA SER A 159 -12.33 -27.05 -11.00
C SER A 159 -11.48 -27.43 -12.22
N PHE A 160 -12.08 -27.38 -13.42
CA PHE A 160 -11.42 -27.69 -14.69
C PHE A 160 -11.98 -26.83 -15.82
N GLY A 161 -11.14 -26.54 -16.81
CA GLY A 161 -11.51 -25.85 -18.05
C GLY A 161 -11.25 -24.35 -18.00
N CYS A 162 -11.99 -23.56 -18.79
CA CYS A 162 -11.84 -22.11 -18.85
C CYS A 162 -12.20 -21.43 -17.52
N LEU A 163 -11.34 -20.53 -17.05
CA LEU A 163 -11.61 -19.71 -15.87
C LEU A 163 -12.59 -18.58 -16.23
N LEU A 164 -13.87 -18.84 -15.93
CA LEU A 164 -14.98 -17.90 -16.06
C LEU A 164 -15.60 -17.65 -14.68
N LEU A 165 -15.67 -16.38 -14.28
CA LEU A 165 -16.38 -15.96 -13.07
C LEU A 165 -17.66 -15.22 -13.44
N SER A 166 -18.74 -15.60 -12.79
CA SER A 166 -20.05 -14.99 -12.95
C SER A 166 -20.85 -15.17 -11.66
N PRO A 167 -21.92 -14.40 -11.45
CA PRO A 167 -22.81 -14.62 -10.30
C PRO A 167 -23.35 -16.05 -10.20
N LEU A 168 -23.47 -16.77 -11.31
CA LEU A 168 -23.95 -18.16 -11.34
C LEU A 168 -23.04 -19.14 -10.61
N ASN A 169 -21.76 -18.79 -10.45
CA ASN A 169 -20.80 -19.59 -9.70
C ASN A 169 -21.24 -19.79 -8.24
N LEU A 170 -21.98 -18.84 -7.65
CA LEU A 170 -22.54 -18.95 -6.31
C LEU A 170 -23.53 -20.13 -6.17
N TRP A 171 -24.22 -20.46 -7.26
CA TRP A 171 -25.19 -21.56 -7.35
C TRP A 171 -24.66 -22.77 -8.13
N SER A 172 -23.32 -22.95 -8.18
CA SER A 172 -22.67 -24.03 -8.93
C SER A 172 -23.07 -24.11 -10.41
N ASN A 173 -23.46 -22.97 -10.99
CA ASN A 173 -23.98 -22.85 -12.36
C ASN A 173 -25.28 -23.63 -12.62
N ASP A 174 -25.98 -24.04 -11.56
CA ASP A 174 -27.28 -24.69 -11.65
C ASP A 174 -28.40 -23.66 -11.43
N ILE A 175 -29.26 -23.55 -12.45
CA ILE A 175 -30.38 -22.61 -12.50
C ILE A 175 -31.48 -23.01 -11.52
N LEU A 176 -31.61 -24.30 -11.22
CA LEU A 176 -32.62 -24.82 -10.32
C LEU A 176 -32.38 -24.37 -8.88
N ASN A 177 -31.11 -24.17 -8.52
CA ASN A 177 -30.70 -23.72 -7.19
C ASN A 177 -30.91 -22.23 -6.96
N ILE A 178 -31.08 -21.45 -8.03
CA ILE A 178 -31.50 -20.05 -7.91
C ILE A 178 -32.93 -20.09 -7.40
N LYS A 179 -33.22 -19.38 -6.32
CA LYS A 179 -34.57 -19.33 -5.76
C LYS A 179 -35.42 -18.28 -6.47
N ASN A 180 -36.74 -18.38 -6.34
CA ASN A 180 -37.66 -17.40 -6.93
C ASN A 180 -37.83 -16.16 -6.04
N ASN A 181 -37.57 -16.29 -4.74
CA ASN A 181 -37.72 -15.20 -3.77
C ASN A 181 -36.49 -14.29 -3.76
N GLU A 182 -36.70 -12.99 -3.96
CA GLU A 182 -35.63 -12.00 -4.00
C GLU A 182 -34.88 -11.85 -2.67
N ARG A 183 -35.58 -12.04 -1.54
CA ARG A 183 -34.97 -11.94 -0.21
C ARG A 183 -33.93 -13.03 -0.01
N GLU A 184 -34.25 -14.25 -0.43
CA GLU A 184 -33.35 -15.39 -0.28
C GLU A 184 -32.14 -15.29 -1.21
N ILE A 185 -32.29 -14.68 -2.39
CA ILE A 185 -31.14 -14.36 -3.26
C ILE A 185 -30.20 -13.39 -2.56
N LEU A 186 -30.74 -12.32 -1.94
CA LEU A 186 -29.95 -11.34 -1.21
C LEU A 186 -29.32 -11.94 0.04
N GLU A 187 -30.02 -12.80 0.77
CA GLU A 187 -29.49 -13.55 1.92
C GLU A 187 -28.30 -14.42 1.49
N THR A 188 -28.44 -15.14 0.36
CA THR A 188 -27.36 -15.97 -0.19
C THR A 188 -26.14 -15.11 -0.54
N ILE A 189 -26.34 -13.95 -1.18
CA ILE A 189 -25.27 -12.99 -1.48
C ILE A 189 -24.63 -12.44 -0.21
N SER A 190 -25.43 -12.11 0.80
CA SER A 190 -24.94 -11.54 2.07
C SER A 190 -24.25 -12.55 2.99
N SER A 191 -24.45 -13.85 2.76
CA SER A 191 -23.86 -14.91 3.58
C SER A 191 -22.35 -15.09 3.33
N LEU A 192 -21.86 -14.64 2.17
CA LEU A 192 -20.48 -14.76 1.78
C LEU A 192 -19.70 -13.47 2.12
N SER A 193 -18.38 -13.58 2.35
CA SER A 193 -17.56 -12.41 2.64
C SER A 193 -17.61 -11.39 1.49
N LYS A 194 -17.64 -10.09 1.81
CA LYS A 194 -17.67 -9.00 0.82
C LYS A 194 -16.60 -9.16 -0.27
N ARG A 195 -15.38 -9.57 0.12
CA ARG A 195 -14.26 -9.79 -0.80
C ARG A 195 -14.55 -10.87 -1.86
N TYR A 196 -15.17 -11.98 -1.47
CA TYR A 196 -15.49 -13.07 -2.40
C TYR A 196 -16.65 -12.72 -3.31
N ILE A 197 -17.63 -12.01 -2.78
CA ILE A 197 -18.76 -11.49 -3.55
C ILE A 197 -18.30 -10.51 -4.62
N ASP A 198 -17.42 -9.57 -4.28
CA ASP A 198 -16.86 -8.61 -5.24
C ASP A 198 -16.09 -9.31 -6.37
N ILE A 199 -15.39 -10.42 -6.08
CA ILE A 199 -14.69 -11.23 -7.09
C ILE A 199 -15.66 -12.00 -7.98
N ILE A 200 -16.67 -12.67 -7.41
CA ILE A 200 -17.64 -13.50 -8.15
C ILE A 200 -18.54 -12.63 -9.05
N PHE A 201 -18.93 -11.45 -8.56
CA PHE A 201 -19.76 -10.50 -9.29
C PHE A 201 -18.94 -9.55 -10.17
N GLY A 202 -17.61 -9.56 -10.05
CA GLY A 202 -16.68 -8.73 -10.84
C GLY A 202 -16.82 -7.21 -10.63
N ILE A 203 -17.68 -6.77 -9.70
CA ILE A 203 -17.89 -5.38 -9.32
C ILE A 203 -18.17 -5.28 -7.81
N PRO A 204 -17.95 -4.11 -7.18
CA PRO A 204 -18.23 -3.93 -5.76
C PRO A 204 -19.72 -4.13 -5.40
N GLN A 205 -19.98 -4.70 -4.23
CA GLN A 205 -21.32 -4.95 -3.68
C GLN A 205 -22.27 -3.73 -3.70
N GLU A 206 -21.71 -2.53 -3.65
CA GLU A 206 -22.45 -1.26 -3.70
C GLU A 206 -23.25 -1.05 -4.99
N TYR A 207 -22.94 -1.81 -6.05
CA TYR A 207 -23.60 -1.72 -7.37
C TYR A 207 -24.74 -2.74 -7.57
N PHE A 208 -24.94 -3.69 -6.67
CA PHE A 208 -26.08 -4.60 -6.67
C PHE A 208 -26.85 -4.62 -5.35
N SER A 209 -26.63 -3.61 -4.50
CA SER A 209 -27.43 -3.35 -3.31
C SER A 209 -28.87 -2.95 -3.67
N SER A 210 -29.79 -3.13 -2.72
CA SER A 210 -31.25 -3.03 -2.89
C SER A 210 -31.75 -1.72 -3.50
N ASN A 211 -30.99 -0.62 -3.40
CA ASN A 211 -31.41 0.72 -3.83
C ASN A 211 -30.90 1.13 -5.23
N LYS A 212 -30.15 0.27 -5.92
CA LYS A 212 -29.61 0.54 -7.26
C LYS A 212 -30.07 -0.52 -8.27
N PRO A 213 -30.10 -0.19 -9.58
CA PRO A 213 -30.33 -1.21 -10.60
C PRO A 213 -29.30 -2.32 -10.45
N PHE A 214 -29.78 -3.56 -10.37
CA PHE A 214 -28.94 -4.72 -10.14
C PHE A 214 -27.92 -4.86 -11.28
N THR A 215 -26.65 -4.62 -10.95
CA THR A 215 -25.54 -4.63 -11.90
C THR A 215 -24.56 -5.71 -11.48
N TYR A 216 -23.98 -6.43 -12.43
CA TYR A 216 -22.89 -7.36 -12.17
C TYR A 216 -21.98 -7.44 -13.40
N ALA A 217 -20.81 -8.02 -13.26
CA ALA A 217 -19.92 -8.35 -14.35
C ALA A 217 -19.72 -9.86 -14.48
N ILE A 218 -19.52 -10.30 -15.71
CA ILE A 218 -18.96 -11.62 -16.02
C ILE A 218 -17.49 -11.40 -16.34
N THR A 219 -16.61 -12.02 -15.57
CA THR A 219 -15.16 -11.88 -15.69
C THR A 219 -14.58 -13.05 -16.47
N LEU A 220 -14.04 -12.72 -17.64
CA LEU A 220 -13.35 -13.64 -18.54
C LEU A 220 -11.84 -13.49 -18.33
N LEU A 221 -11.14 -14.60 -18.10
CA LEU A 221 -9.69 -14.63 -18.15
C LEU A 221 -9.24 -15.28 -19.46
N LEU A 222 -8.45 -14.55 -20.24
CA LEU A 222 -7.99 -14.94 -21.57
C LEU A 222 -6.47 -15.00 -21.60
N ASN A 223 -5.89 -15.96 -22.34
CA ASN A 223 -4.47 -16.03 -22.64
C ASN A 223 -4.07 -15.04 -23.75
N ASN A 224 -5.02 -14.66 -24.60
CA ASN A 224 -4.79 -13.75 -25.72
C ASN A 224 -5.96 -12.78 -25.86
N ALA A 225 -5.65 -11.49 -25.92
CA ALA A 225 -6.63 -10.42 -26.15
C ALA A 225 -6.41 -9.80 -27.53
N SER A 226 -6.82 -10.51 -28.59
CA SER A 226 -6.83 -9.91 -29.93
C SER A 226 -7.98 -8.91 -30.05
N ASN A 227 -7.70 -7.78 -30.71
CA ASN A 227 -8.73 -6.77 -30.99
C ASN A 227 -9.87 -7.35 -31.84
N GLU A 228 -9.56 -8.28 -32.75
CA GLU A 228 -10.52 -8.99 -33.58
C GLU A 228 -11.50 -9.82 -32.75
N TYR A 229 -11.00 -10.65 -31.83
CA TYR A 229 -11.84 -11.45 -30.94
C TYR A 229 -12.77 -10.58 -30.09
N ARG A 230 -12.25 -9.46 -29.57
CA ARG A 230 -13.05 -8.52 -28.77
C ARG A 230 -14.18 -7.90 -29.60
N GLN A 231 -13.91 -7.52 -30.85
CA GLN A 231 -14.94 -6.95 -31.74
C GLN A 231 -16.00 -7.99 -32.12
N ASP A 232 -15.60 -9.22 -32.39
CA ASP A 232 -16.52 -10.31 -32.71
C ASP A 232 -17.39 -10.69 -31.52
N LEU A 233 -16.81 -10.74 -30.32
CA LEU A 233 -17.54 -10.96 -29.08
C LEU A 233 -18.58 -9.86 -28.86
N LYS A 234 -18.21 -8.59 -29.09
CA LYS A 234 -19.12 -7.43 -28.96
C LYS A 234 -20.32 -7.55 -29.90
N LYS A 235 -20.09 -7.92 -31.18
CA LYS A 235 -21.14 -8.15 -32.18
C LYS A 235 -22.07 -9.29 -31.75
N ARG A 236 -21.52 -10.42 -31.31
CA ARG A 236 -22.30 -11.61 -30.91
C ARG A 236 -23.17 -11.38 -29.67
N LEU A 237 -22.68 -10.58 -28.73
CA LEU A 237 -23.40 -10.29 -27.49
C LEU A 237 -24.37 -9.11 -27.62
N PHE A 238 -24.44 -8.46 -28.79
CA PHE A 238 -25.20 -7.23 -29.01
C PHE A 238 -24.88 -6.17 -27.94
N ALA A 239 -23.61 -6.07 -27.56
CA ALA A 239 -23.17 -5.18 -26.50
C ALA A 239 -23.10 -3.73 -26.99
N PHE A 240 -23.65 -2.81 -26.21
CA PHE A 240 -23.60 -1.37 -26.51
C PHE A 240 -22.21 -0.79 -26.23
N ASP A 241 -21.82 0.21 -27.01
CA ASP A 241 -20.63 1.00 -26.76
C ASP A 241 -21.01 2.21 -25.92
N GLU A 242 -20.82 2.14 -24.60
CA GLU A 242 -20.75 3.37 -23.83
C GLU A 242 -19.39 4.00 -24.14
N GLN A 243 -19.37 5.28 -24.58
CA GLN A 243 -18.17 6.05 -24.91
C GLN A 243 -17.32 6.37 -23.66
N GLN A 244 -16.94 5.36 -22.88
CA GLN A 244 -16.08 5.52 -21.72
C GLN A 244 -14.62 5.27 -22.06
N GLN A 245 -13.81 6.02 -21.34
CA GLN A 245 -12.36 6.13 -21.45
C GLN A 245 -11.69 4.81 -21.79
N ASP A 246 -11.11 4.81 -22.99
CA ASP A 246 -10.51 3.71 -23.71
C ASP A 246 -9.13 3.34 -23.11
N ASP A 247 -8.94 3.38 -21.80
CA ASP A 247 -7.63 3.12 -21.19
C ASP A 247 -7.53 1.66 -20.72
N ILE A 248 -6.49 0.96 -21.17
CA ILE A 248 -6.15 -0.39 -20.75
C ILE A 248 -5.28 -0.31 -19.51
N ILE A 249 -5.72 -0.98 -18.47
CA ILE A 249 -5.05 -0.99 -17.17
C ILE A 249 -4.22 -2.27 -17.05
N HIS A 250 -2.92 -2.09 -16.89
CA HIS A 250 -1.97 -3.14 -16.60
C HIS A 250 -1.77 -3.25 -15.10
N ILE A 251 -1.89 -4.47 -14.59
CA ILE A 251 -1.80 -4.78 -13.17
C ILE A 251 -0.63 -5.73 -12.98
N TYR A 252 0.34 -5.32 -12.16
CA TYR A 252 1.47 -6.14 -11.77
C TYR A 252 1.44 -6.44 -10.28
N PHE A 253 1.47 -7.72 -9.95
CA PHE A 253 1.59 -8.21 -8.58
C PHE A 253 3.05 -8.51 -8.28
N SER A 254 3.73 -7.54 -7.67
CA SER A 254 5.14 -7.66 -7.34
C SER A 254 5.32 -8.53 -6.09
N ARG A 255 5.59 -9.82 -6.28
CA ARG A 255 5.95 -10.71 -5.17
C ARG A 255 7.41 -10.50 -4.80
N LYS A 256 7.68 -9.44 -4.03
CA LYS A 256 9.03 -9.15 -3.53
C LYS A 256 9.49 -10.28 -2.59
N SER A 257 10.62 -10.92 -2.93
CA SER A 257 11.26 -11.94 -2.08
C SER A 257 11.79 -11.33 -0.79
N LEU A 258 11.96 -12.11 0.28
CA LEU A 258 12.58 -11.63 1.52
C LEU A 258 13.99 -11.04 1.30
N LEU A 259 14.71 -11.53 0.29
CA LEU A 259 16.02 -11.01 -0.13
C LEU A 259 15.98 -9.52 -0.50
N TYR A 260 14.84 -9.03 -0.96
CA TYR A 260 14.66 -7.64 -1.32
C TYR A 260 14.80 -6.70 -0.09
N TYR A 261 14.46 -7.17 1.11
CA TYR A 261 14.59 -6.39 2.36
C TYR A 261 15.98 -6.48 3.02
N LEU A 262 16.89 -7.27 2.44
CA LEU A 262 18.22 -7.49 2.99
C LEU A 262 19.04 -6.19 3.14
N PRO A 263 19.06 -5.25 2.18
CA PRO A 263 19.76 -3.98 2.34
C PRO A 263 19.24 -3.15 3.53
N LEU A 264 17.93 -3.19 3.77
CA LEU A 264 17.32 -2.50 4.91
C LEU A 264 17.76 -3.12 6.25
N VAL A 265 17.81 -4.44 6.33
CA VAL A 265 18.32 -5.13 7.54
C VAL A 265 19.80 -4.79 7.77
N LEU A 266 20.61 -4.81 6.70
CA LEU A 266 22.03 -4.45 6.79
C LEU A 266 22.23 -3.02 7.30
N ILE A 267 21.45 -2.04 6.83
CA ILE A 267 21.63 -0.67 7.30
C ILE A 267 21.26 -0.51 8.78
N TYR A 268 20.23 -1.20 9.27
CA TYR A 268 19.92 -1.20 10.70
C TYR A 268 21.03 -1.82 11.55
N ILE A 269 21.70 -2.87 11.05
CA ILE A 269 22.88 -3.44 11.71
C ILE A 269 24.03 -2.43 11.74
N VAL A 270 24.29 -1.74 10.63
CA VAL A 270 25.33 -0.69 10.58
C VAL A 270 25.01 0.46 11.53
N VAL A 271 23.76 0.91 11.58
CA VAL A 271 23.29 1.96 12.50
C VAL A 271 23.45 1.52 13.96
N PHE A 272 23.11 0.28 14.28
CA PHE A 272 23.32 -0.30 15.61
C PHE A 272 24.80 -0.27 16.01
N LEU A 273 25.69 -0.75 15.13
CA LEU A 273 27.13 -0.74 15.37
C LEU A 273 27.69 0.67 15.52
N TYR A 274 27.19 1.61 14.71
CA TYR A 274 27.59 3.02 14.79
C TYR A 274 27.18 3.65 16.13
N ILE A 275 25.93 3.46 16.58
CA ILE A 275 25.47 3.96 17.89
C ILE A 275 26.27 3.30 19.02
N TYR A 276 26.47 1.97 18.95
CA TYR A 276 27.29 1.24 19.91
C TYR A 276 28.70 1.82 20.01
N TYR A 277 29.37 2.06 18.87
CA TYR A 277 30.69 2.66 18.84
C TYR A 277 30.69 4.09 19.38
N SER A 278 29.72 4.92 18.98
CA SER A 278 29.58 6.29 19.47
C SER A 278 29.39 6.36 20.98
N VAL A 279 28.62 5.44 21.57
CA VAL A 279 28.45 5.34 23.04
C VAL A 279 29.69 4.75 23.70
N SER A 280 30.40 3.84 23.02
CA SER A 280 31.54 3.12 23.60
C SER A 280 32.71 4.02 24.00
N GLN A 281 32.84 5.18 23.36
CA GLN A 281 33.85 6.19 23.66
C GLN A 281 33.67 6.82 25.05
N PHE A 282 32.49 6.70 25.66
CA PHE A 282 32.22 7.21 27.00
C PHE A 282 32.33 6.07 28.03
N GLU A 283 33.29 6.18 28.96
CA GLU A 283 33.58 5.15 29.97
C GLU A 283 32.48 5.01 31.04
N CYS A 284 31.58 5.99 31.15
CA CYS A 284 30.70 6.14 32.31
C CYS A 284 29.37 5.35 32.23
N VAL A 285 29.15 4.50 31.22
CA VAL A 285 27.84 3.85 30.99
C VAL A 285 27.90 2.36 31.34
N LYS A 286 27.11 1.91 32.33
CA LYS A 286 27.09 0.51 32.81
C LYS A 286 26.72 -0.52 31.73
N SER A 287 25.77 -0.19 30.84
CA SER A 287 25.33 -1.08 29.76
C SER A 287 25.34 -0.35 28.41
N LYS A 288 26.46 -0.45 27.70
CA LYS A 288 26.65 0.12 26.36
C LYS A 288 25.74 -0.54 25.32
N TRP A 289 25.59 -1.86 25.44
CA TRP A 289 24.71 -2.67 24.59
C TRP A 289 23.23 -2.32 24.77
N GLY A 290 22.77 -2.16 26.02
CA GLY A 290 21.38 -1.83 26.30
C GLY A 290 20.98 -0.44 25.78
N LEU A 291 21.87 0.55 25.92
CA LEU A 291 21.62 1.89 25.41
C LEU A 291 21.55 1.91 23.88
N ALA A 292 22.49 1.24 23.20
CA ALA A 292 22.49 1.15 21.74
C ALA A 292 21.24 0.42 21.21
N LEU A 293 20.84 -0.68 21.85
CA LEU A 293 19.65 -1.43 21.46
C LEU A 293 18.38 -0.58 21.62
N ALA A 294 18.19 0.05 22.78
CA ALA A 294 17.03 0.91 23.03
C ALA A 294 16.95 2.06 22.01
N ALA A 295 18.09 2.66 21.69
CA ALA A 295 18.19 3.73 20.72
C ALA A 295 17.83 3.27 19.30
N THR A 296 18.28 2.09 18.87
CA THR A 296 17.87 1.51 17.58
C THR A 296 16.40 1.13 17.53
N VAL A 297 15.86 0.54 18.61
CA VAL A 297 14.44 0.20 18.71
C VAL A 297 13.60 1.48 18.61
N GLN A 298 14.04 2.58 19.21
CA GLN A 298 13.34 3.87 19.11
C GLN A 298 13.23 4.36 17.66
N ILE A 299 14.29 4.24 16.84
CA ILE A 299 14.25 4.61 15.41
C ILE A 299 13.27 3.72 14.64
N VAL A 300 13.24 2.41 14.95
CA VAL A 300 12.28 1.47 14.32
C VAL A 300 10.84 1.81 14.73
N VAL A 301 10.61 2.09 16.01
CA VAL A 301 9.30 2.47 16.54
C VAL A 301 8.81 3.78 15.90
N SER A 302 9.68 4.79 15.72
CA SER A 302 9.29 6.03 15.07
C SER A 302 8.92 5.84 13.60
N LEU A 303 9.63 4.96 12.87
CA LEU A 303 9.28 4.59 11.50
C LEU A 303 7.91 3.91 11.45
N LEU A 304 7.66 2.95 12.34
CA LEU A 304 6.38 2.22 12.39
C LEU A 304 5.21 3.13 12.76
N ILE A 305 5.39 4.05 13.72
CA ILE A 305 4.36 5.03 14.06
C ILE A 305 4.07 5.96 12.87
N SER A 306 5.10 6.38 12.14
CA SER A 306 4.90 7.21 10.93
C SER A 306 4.13 6.46 9.85
N LEU A 307 4.43 5.18 9.63
CA LEU A 307 3.70 4.32 8.69
C LEU A 307 2.25 4.08 9.13
N ALA A 308 2.00 3.92 10.43
CA ALA A 308 0.65 3.78 10.96
C ALA A 308 -0.17 5.06 10.75
N LEU A 309 0.42 6.23 11.02
CA LEU A 309 -0.23 7.52 10.79
C LEU A 309 -0.53 7.76 9.31
N SER A 310 0.40 7.46 8.40
CA SER A 310 0.13 7.59 6.96
C SER A 310 -0.98 6.66 6.49
N SER A 311 -1.06 5.43 7.03
CA SER A 311 -2.14 4.49 6.72
C SER A 311 -3.54 4.98 7.15
N LEU A 312 -3.64 5.75 8.25
CA LEU A 312 -4.91 6.29 8.73
C LEU A 312 -5.51 7.32 7.77
N PHE A 313 -4.67 8.08 7.08
CA PHE A 313 -5.11 9.07 6.09
C PHE A 313 -5.37 8.45 4.70
N HIS A 314 -5.32 7.12 4.57
CA HIS A 314 -5.43 6.38 3.30
C HIS A 314 -4.40 6.81 2.24
N MET A 315 -3.37 7.54 2.65
CA MET A 315 -2.21 7.85 1.84
C MET A 315 -1.21 6.71 2.06
N THR A 316 -1.52 5.53 1.52
CA THR A 316 -0.54 4.44 1.51
C THR A 316 0.58 4.86 0.57
N PRO A 317 1.80 5.14 1.06
CA PRO A 317 2.90 5.48 0.16
C PRO A 317 3.06 4.33 -0.82
N ARG A 318 2.91 4.62 -2.12
CA ARG A 318 3.12 3.61 -3.14
C ARG A 318 4.58 3.19 -3.02
N LEU A 319 4.82 1.89 -2.81
CA LEU A 319 6.14 1.33 -2.58
C LEU A 319 7.11 1.46 -3.78
N ASP A 320 6.68 2.11 -4.86
CA ASP A 320 7.50 2.46 -6.01
C ASP A 320 8.38 3.72 -5.75
N GLY A 321 8.02 4.54 -4.73
CA GLY A 321 8.84 5.65 -4.22
C GLY A 321 9.18 5.52 -2.73
N GLY A 322 8.36 4.79 -1.96
CA GLY A 322 8.55 4.57 -0.51
C GLY A 322 9.78 3.75 -0.11
N GLU A 323 10.59 3.28 -1.06
CA GLU A 323 11.84 2.57 -0.77
C GLU A 323 12.87 3.47 -0.08
N VAL A 324 12.88 4.77 -0.40
CA VAL A 324 13.81 5.76 0.18
C VAL A 324 13.39 6.18 1.59
N PHE A 325 12.08 6.11 1.88
CA PHE A 325 11.50 6.65 3.11
C PHE A 325 12.09 6.04 4.40
N PRO A 326 12.22 4.70 4.55
CA PRO A 326 12.89 4.10 5.71
C PRO A 326 14.32 4.62 5.92
N TYR A 327 15.08 4.82 4.83
CA TYR A 327 16.46 5.28 4.91
C TYR A 327 16.55 6.74 5.34
N LEU A 328 15.64 7.59 4.85
CA LEU A 328 15.56 9.00 5.24
C LEU A 328 15.19 9.15 6.72
N VAL A 329 14.20 8.38 7.19
CA VAL A 329 13.81 8.36 8.61
C VAL A 329 14.95 7.86 9.50
N ILE A 330 15.70 6.85 9.07
CA ILE A 330 16.89 6.37 9.78
C ILE A 330 17.92 7.49 9.90
N PHE A 331 18.20 8.22 8.82
CA PHE A 331 19.22 9.27 8.81
C PHE A 331 18.85 10.42 9.78
N ILE A 332 17.64 10.96 9.66
CA ILE A 332 17.14 12.04 10.52
C ILE A 332 17.04 11.58 11.99
N GLY A 333 16.54 10.36 12.20
CA GLY A 333 16.41 9.79 13.54
C GLY A 333 17.77 9.58 14.21
N LEU A 334 18.76 9.13 13.45
CA LEU A 334 20.11 8.88 13.94
C LEU A 334 20.84 10.18 14.34
N GLU A 335 20.76 11.22 13.52
CA GLU A 335 21.45 12.50 13.79
C GLU A 335 20.98 13.10 15.12
N ASN A 336 19.67 13.23 15.29
CA ASN A 336 19.07 13.79 16.51
C ASN A 336 19.39 12.94 17.75
N LEU A 337 19.34 11.61 17.61
CA LEU A 337 19.65 10.68 18.69
C LEU A 337 21.12 10.75 19.12
N VAL A 338 22.05 10.84 18.18
CA VAL A 338 23.49 10.89 18.46
C VAL A 338 23.86 12.19 19.17
N VAL A 339 23.29 13.32 18.73
CA VAL A 339 23.50 14.62 19.39
C VAL A 339 23.00 14.57 20.84
N LEU A 340 21.77 14.07 21.06
CA LEU A 340 21.20 13.99 22.40
C LEU A 340 21.95 13.01 23.31
N THR A 341 22.31 11.83 22.80
CA THR A 341 23.07 10.84 23.59
C THR A 341 24.43 11.37 24.00
N ARG A 342 25.16 12.06 23.10
CA ARG A 342 26.43 12.72 23.43
C ARG A 342 26.26 13.81 24.49
N ALA A 343 25.21 14.61 24.43
CA ALA A 343 24.94 15.64 25.43
C ALA A 343 24.66 15.05 26.83
N VAL A 344 23.91 13.94 26.90
CA VAL A 344 23.64 13.25 28.18
C VAL A 344 24.91 12.57 28.71
N THR A 345 25.68 11.90 27.86
CA THR A 345 26.88 11.17 28.29
C THR A 345 28.04 12.09 28.68
N SER A 346 28.18 13.26 28.04
CA SER A 346 29.21 14.24 28.40
C SER A 346 28.96 14.85 29.79
N LEU A 347 27.72 15.22 30.10
CA LEU A 347 27.33 15.70 31.43
C LEU A 347 27.52 14.62 32.51
N GLN A 348 27.31 13.35 32.16
CA GLN A 348 27.59 12.22 33.04
C GLN A 348 29.08 12.05 33.31
N ALA A 349 29.93 12.18 32.28
CA ALA A 349 31.39 12.06 32.42
C ALA A 349 32.00 13.20 33.25
N GLN A 350 31.46 14.42 33.13
CA GLN A 350 31.92 15.58 33.89
C GLN A 350 31.46 15.56 35.37
N LYS A 351 30.59 14.61 35.76
CA LYS A 351 29.99 14.49 37.11
C LYS A 351 29.41 15.83 37.62
N GLN A 352 28.88 16.63 36.70
CA GLN A 352 28.42 17.99 36.99
C GLN A 352 27.10 18.00 37.79
N TYR A 353 26.31 16.94 37.70
CA TYR A 353 25.04 16.76 38.39
C TYR A 353 24.96 15.33 38.96
N ASP A 354 24.58 15.21 40.24
CA ASP A 354 24.46 13.91 40.92
C ASP A 354 23.13 13.21 40.61
N ASP A 355 22.05 13.97 40.36
CA ASP A 355 20.74 13.41 40.00
C ASP A 355 20.62 13.16 38.48
N ILE A 356 20.13 11.96 38.13
CA ILE A 356 19.86 11.56 36.75
C ILE A 356 18.79 12.47 36.12
N ARG A 357 17.81 12.91 36.90
CA ARG A 357 16.70 13.75 36.41
C ARG A 357 17.18 15.11 35.91
N GLU A 358 18.02 15.75 36.71
CA GLU A 358 18.62 17.04 36.36
C GLU A 358 19.58 16.91 35.18
N ARG A 359 20.36 15.82 35.12
CA ARG A 359 21.24 15.54 33.98
C ARG A 359 20.47 15.44 32.66
N VAL A 360 19.37 14.69 32.63
CA VAL A 360 18.54 14.55 31.42
C VAL A 360 17.90 15.88 31.04
N ALA A 361 17.37 16.63 32.02
CA ALA A 361 16.75 17.92 31.79
C ALA A 361 17.73 18.97 31.23
N HIS A 362 18.95 19.03 31.77
CA HIS A 362 20.00 19.93 31.29
C HIS A 362 20.55 19.54 29.93
N ALA A 363 20.74 18.24 29.67
CA ALA A 363 21.17 17.74 28.36
C ALA A 363 20.15 18.12 27.27
N LEU A 364 18.87 17.87 27.53
CA LEU A 364 17.81 18.21 26.59
C LEU A 364 17.76 19.72 26.36
N ARG A 365 17.75 20.52 27.43
CA ARG A 365 17.78 21.99 27.34
C ARG A 365 18.91 22.48 26.44
N ALA A 366 20.12 21.93 26.55
CA ALA A 366 21.28 22.41 25.77
C ALA A 366 21.08 22.23 24.25
N GLU A 367 20.51 21.11 23.82
CA GLU A 367 20.41 20.74 22.40
C GLU A 367 19.04 21.05 21.77
N SER A 368 17.99 21.23 22.56
CA SER A 368 16.61 21.40 22.08
C SER A 368 16.45 22.55 21.09
N TRP A 369 17.12 23.69 21.31
CA TRP A 369 17.03 24.81 20.36
C TRP A 369 17.62 24.46 18.99
N THR A 370 18.69 23.67 18.96
CA THR A 370 19.32 23.22 17.73
C THR A 370 18.42 22.21 17.03
N ILE A 371 17.91 21.20 17.75
CA ILE A 371 17.01 20.18 17.21
C ILE A 371 15.72 20.81 16.64
N SER A 372 15.08 21.72 17.37
CA SER A 372 13.85 22.37 16.90
C SER A 372 14.06 23.18 15.61
N LYS A 373 15.22 23.82 15.43
CA LYS A 373 15.52 24.52 14.17
C LYS A 373 15.65 23.56 13.00
N HIS A 374 16.37 22.45 13.18
CA HIS A 374 16.53 21.44 12.13
C HIS A 374 15.16 20.87 11.74
N LEU A 375 14.31 20.52 12.71
CA LEU A 375 12.95 20.06 12.46
C LEU A 375 12.12 21.08 11.65
N VAL A 376 12.23 22.38 11.96
CA VAL A 376 11.51 23.42 11.21
C VAL A 376 12.04 23.53 9.77
N TYR A 377 13.35 23.44 9.55
CA TYR A 377 13.91 23.44 8.21
C TYR A 377 13.49 22.20 7.41
N GLU A 378 13.55 21.01 8.01
CA GLU A 378 13.09 19.77 7.40
C GLU A 378 11.60 19.82 7.03
N LEU A 379 10.75 20.30 7.94
CA LEU A 379 9.32 20.46 7.68
C LEU A 379 9.05 21.44 6.54
N ILE A 380 9.78 22.56 6.47
CA ILE A 380 9.65 23.52 5.37
C ILE A 380 10.05 22.88 4.04
N ILE A 381 11.15 22.11 4.01
CA ILE A 381 11.59 21.40 2.80
C ILE A 381 10.52 20.40 2.35
N VAL A 382 9.96 19.60 3.28
CA VAL A 382 8.88 18.64 2.99
C VAL A 382 7.63 19.36 2.48
N MET A 383 7.24 20.48 3.09
CA MET A 383 6.09 21.27 2.66
C MET A 383 6.28 21.87 1.26
N ILE A 384 7.49 22.32 0.92
CA ILE A 384 7.81 22.79 -0.43
C ILE A 384 7.72 21.63 -1.43
N GLY A 385 8.22 20.45 -1.05
CA GLY A 385 8.12 19.22 -1.84
C GLY A 385 6.67 18.81 -2.13
N PHE A 386 5.80 18.90 -1.12
CA PHE A 386 4.36 18.62 -1.26
C PHE A 386 3.67 19.59 -2.24
N ILE A 387 4.03 20.88 -2.22
CA ILE A 387 3.44 21.89 -3.11
C ILE A 387 3.89 21.70 -4.58
N THR A 388 4.98 20.98 -4.86
CA THR A 388 5.58 20.98 -6.20
C THR A 388 4.89 20.10 -7.24
N TYR A 389 3.78 19.42 -6.94
CA TYR A 389 2.95 18.62 -7.88
C TYR A 389 3.70 17.67 -8.83
N VAL A 390 4.93 17.28 -8.50
CA VAL A 390 5.62 16.21 -9.22
C VAL A 390 5.04 14.90 -8.71
N PRO A 391 4.37 14.08 -9.55
CA PRO A 391 3.63 12.90 -9.08
C PRO A 391 4.48 11.92 -8.29
N THR A 392 5.77 11.79 -8.63
CA THR A 392 6.73 10.93 -7.93
C THR A 392 7.19 11.49 -6.57
N LEU A 393 7.13 12.80 -6.35
CA LEU A 393 7.41 13.40 -5.03
C LEU A 393 6.18 13.39 -4.13
N PHE A 394 4.98 13.51 -4.72
CA PHE A 394 3.72 13.45 -3.99
C PHE A 394 3.49 12.09 -3.30
N ASP A 395 3.98 10.99 -3.88
CA ASP A 395 3.88 9.67 -3.26
C ASP A 395 5.00 9.39 -2.22
N LEU A 396 6.03 10.25 -2.14
CA LEU A 396 7.16 10.15 -1.21
C LEU A 396 6.91 10.92 0.11
N PHE A 397 6.10 11.98 0.06
CA PHE A 397 5.84 12.93 1.16
C PHE A 397 4.38 12.90 1.57
#